data_AF-A3E3M4-F1
#
_entry.id   AF-A3E3M4-F1
#
_cell.length_a   1.000
_cell.length_b   1.000
_cell.length_c   1.000
_cell.angle_alpha   90.00
_cell.angle_beta   90.00
_cell.angle_gamma   90.00
#
_symmetry.space_group_name_H-M   'P 1'
#
loop_
_entity.id
_entity.type
_entity.pdbx_description
1 polymer ?
#
loop_
_entity_poly.entity_id
_entity_poly.type
_entity_poly.pdbx_seq_one_letter_code
_entity_poly.pdbx_strand_id
1 'polypeptide(L)'
;MGAAQGSVRCQGMPSPDSHPEAFPEYTKQVPLTPKMDKDAGMRKYRKYDESMGPFPESFDFANQLKLTEEQVNQTYEHQLPFHMNVDGNKKPVYSSNWERAVAYHHGLYVPETYQATKTADDIRLAVADFSEKVHKDSPKDACKYLQIEEFRCLNVYQFETQPQVAAKKCMKWWNELQRCQWDQTKFNAGTTYIEGPQMRRRRPYIFYPDFKYA
;
A
#
# COMPACT_ATOMS: atom_id res chain seq x y z
N MET A 1 35.65 25.19 -40.86
CA MET A 1 35.98 24.91 -39.45
C MET A 1 35.02 23.84 -38.97
N GLY A 2 35.54 22.63 -38.76
CA GLY A 2 34.74 21.44 -38.45
C GLY A 2 34.47 21.30 -36.96
N ALA A 3 33.25 20.88 -36.63
CA ALA A 3 32.93 20.21 -35.38
C ALA A 3 32.20 18.92 -35.77
N ALA A 4 32.96 17.84 -35.88
CA ALA A 4 32.43 16.50 -36.03
C ALA A 4 31.69 16.13 -34.75
N GLN A 5 30.36 16.15 -34.78
CA GLN A 5 29.55 15.49 -33.77
C GLN A 5 29.73 13.99 -33.97
N GLY A 6 30.65 13.41 -33.20
CA GLY A 6 30.83 11.98 -33.13
C GLY A 6 29.53 11.33 -32.70
N SER A 7 28.90 10.60 -33.63
CA SER A 7 27.85 9.66 -33.29
C SER A 7 28.45 8.63 -32.33
N VAL A 8 28.07 8.69 -31.04
CA VAL A 8 28.31 7.58 -30.12
C VAL A 8 27.45 6.44 -30.64
N ARG A 9 28.06 5.55 -31.45
CA ARG A 9 27.48 4.25 -31.74
C ARG A 9 27.38 3.55 -30.39
N CYS A 10 26.16 3.27 -29.92
CA CYS A 10 25.92 2.27 -28.89
C CYS A 10 26.34 0.91 -29.49
N GLN A 11 27.64 0.63 -29.48
CA GLN A 11 28.18 -0.68 -29.84
C GLN A 11 27.79 -1.66 -28.74
N GLY A 12 26.76 -2.45 -29.01
CA GLY A 12 26.32 -3.56 -28.16
C GLY A 12 25.69 -3.10 -26.85
N MET A 13 24.44 -3.49 -26.60
CA MET A 13 23.98 -3.48 -25.21
C MET A 13 24.91 -4.42 -24.42
N PRO A 14 25.32 -4.04 -23.19
CA PRO A 14 26.17 -4.89 -22.36
C PRO A 14 25.46 -6.24 -22.17
N SER A 15 26.04 -7.29 -22.72
CA SER A 15 25.63 -8.68 -22.54
C SER A 15 26.47 -9.36 -21.46
N PRO A 16 25.98 -10.47 -20.87
CA PRO A 16 26.74 -11.26 -19.89
C PRO A 16 28.14 -11.67 -20.37
N ASP A 17 28.30 -11.89 -21.67
CA ASP A 17 29.58 -12.27 -22.29
C ASP A 17 30.53 -11.08 -22.44
N SER A 18 30.00 -9.86 -22.61
CA SER A 18 30.79 -8.64 -22.76
C SER A 18 31.19 -7.99 -21.43
N HIS A 19 30.37 -8.16 -20.38
CA HIS A 19 30.57 -7.57 -19.06
C HIS A 19 30.23 -8.55 -17.92
N PRO A 20 31.01 -9.62 -17.74
CA PRO A 20 30.69 -10.69 -16.78
C PRO A 20 30.61 -10.22 -15.32
N GLU A 21 31.33 -9.15 -14.96
CA GLU A 21 31.27 -8.55 -13.61
C GLU A 21 29.97 -7.80 -13.33
N ALA A 22 29.32 -7.27 -14.37
CA ALA A 22 28.05 -6.54 -14.24
C ALA A 22 26.83 -7.48 -14.16
N PHE A 23 27.01 -8.75 -14.53
CA PHE A 23 25.95 -9.76 -14.60
C PHE A 23 26.29 -11.01 -13.76
N PRO A 24 26.58 -10.86 -12.45
CA PRO A 24 26.89 -11.98 -11.57
C PRO A 24 25.75 -13.01 -11.49
N GLU A 25 24.49 -12.59 -11.70
CA GLU A 25 23.33 -13.46 -11.71
C GLU A 25 23.40 -14.52 -12.82
N TYR A 26 23.93 -14.17 -14.00
CA TYR A 26 24.10 -15.09 -15.12
C TYR A 26 25.40 -15.90 -15.02
N THR A 27 26.50 -15.28 -14.59
CA THR A 27 27.81 -15.96 -14.51
C THR A 27 27.93 -16.90 -13.31
N LYS A 28 27.38 -16.52 -12.15
CA LYS A 28 27.39 -17.32 -10.92
C LYS A 28 26.11 -18.14 -10.70
N GLN A 29 25.15 -18.07 -11.64
CA GLN A 29 23.85 -18.74 -11.55
C GLN A 29 23.13 -18.42 -10.23
N VAL A 30 23.04 -17.14 -9.90
CA VAL A 30 22.37 -16.64 -8.70
C VAL A 30 21.04 -16.00 -9.13
N PRO A 31 19.90 -16.68 -8.95
CA PRO A 31 18.63 -16.15 -9.38
C PRO A 31 18.13 -15.00 -8.48
N LEU A 32 17.75 -13.87 -9.10
CA LEU A 32 17.08 -12.73 -8.49
C LEU A 32 15.61 -13.02 -8.13
N THR A 33 14.93 -13.88 -8.89
CA THR A 33 13.54 -14.28 -8.63
C THR A 33 13.34 -15.77 -8.92
N PRO A 34 12.34 -16.41 -8.28
CA PRO A 34 11.97 -17.79 -8.60
C PRO A 34 11.58 -17.98 -10.07
N LYS A 35 10.98 -16.96 -10.70
CA LYS A 35 10.64 -16.96 -12.12
C LYS A 35 11.89 -17.04 -12.99
N MET A 36 12.90 -16.21 -12.70
CA MET A 36 14.17 -16.24 -13.43
C MET A 36 14.92 -17.57 -13.24
N ASP A 37 14.86 -18.16 -12.04
CA ASP A 37 15.45 -19.48 -11.78
C ASP A 37 14.81 -20.61 -12.62
N LYS A 38 13.47 -20.55 -12.79
CA LYS A 38 12.70 -21.48 -13.64
C LYS A 38 13.02 -21.26 -15.12
N ASP A 39 12.98 -20.01 -15.58
CA ASP A 39 13.19 -19.65 -16.99
C ASP A 39 14.63 -19.95 -17.44
N ALA A 40 15.62 -19.69 -16.59
CA ALA A 40 17.03 -19.98 -16.85
C ALA A 40 17.47 -21.40 -16.43
N GLY A 41 16.57 -22.19 -15.82
CA GLY A 41 16.82 -23.57 -15.42
C GLY A 41 17.92 -23.75 -14.36
N MET A 42 18.19 -22.76 -13.50
CA MET A 42 19.30 -22.82 -12.52
C MET A 42 18.99 -23.72 -11.30
N ARG A 43 17.71 -24.08 -11.12
CA ARG A 43 17.20 -25.07 -10.15
C ARG A 43 17.60 -24.79 -8.68
N LYS A 44 17.73 -23.53 -8.28
CA LYS A 44 18.20 -23.15 -6.92
C LYS A 44 17.07 -23.04 -5.90
N TYR A 45 15.88 -22.60 -6.31
CA TYR A 45 14.70 -22.58 -5.47
C TYR A 45 14.14 -24.00 -5.32
N ARG A 46 13.72 -24.40 -4.13
CA ARG A 46 13.10 -25.72 -3.91
C ARG A 46 11.60 -25.73 -4.22
N LYS A 47 10.96 -24.56 -4.14
CA LYS A 47 9.53 -24.35 -4.44
C LYS A 47 9.43 -23.16 -5.39
N TYR A 48 8.73 -23.35 -6.52
CA TYR A 48 8.66 -22.37 -7.62
C TYR A 48 7.28 -21.76 -7.82
N ASP A 49 6.22 -22.53 -7.53
CA ASP A 49 4.85 -22.14 -7.83
C ASP A 49 4.15 -21.72 -6.54
N GLU A 50 4.05 -20.41 -6.34
CA GLU A 50 3.15 -19.75 -5.38
C GLU A 50 2.21 -18.78 -6.11
N SER A 51 2.06 -18.89 -7.44
CA SER A 51 1.36 -17.86 -8.24
C SER A 51 0.13 -18.34 -9.00
N MET A 52 -0.07 -19.65 -9.17
CA MET A 52 -1.23 -20.21 -9.86
C MET A 52 -1.71 -21.44 -9.08
N GLY A 53 -2.95 -21.39 -8.59
CA GLY A 53 -3.60 -22.60 -8.09
C GLY A 53 -3.75 -23.65 -9.21
N PRO A 54 -3.98 -24.93 -8.86
CA PRO A 54 -4.01 -26.03 -9.83
C PRO A 54 -5.25 -26.02 -10.74
N PHE A 55 -6.21 -25.12 -10.51
CA PHE A 55 -7.46 -25.07 -11.26
C PHE A 55 -7.38 -24.06 -12.42
N PRO A 56 -8.15 -24.24 -13.51
CA PRO A 56 -8.24 -23.27 -14.60
C PRO A 56 -8.84 -21.92 -14.12
N GLU A 57 -8.60 -20.84 -14.87
CA GLU A 57 -9.02 -19.45 -14.54
C GLU A 57 -10.52 -19.31 -14.18
N SER A 58 -11.38 -20.22 -14.66
CA SER A 58 -12.79 -20.26 -14.27
C SER A 58 -13.02 -20.52 -12.76
N PHE A 59 -12.01 -20.98 -12.03
CA PHE A 59 -12.04 -21.25 -10.59
C PHE A 59 -11.05 -20.37 -9.81
N ASP A 60 -10.89 -19.11 -10.22
CA ASP A 60 -10.00 -18.14 -9.57
C ASP A 60 -10.16 -18.06 -8.05
N PHE A 61 -11.39 -18.19 -7.53
CA PHE A 61 -11.62 -18.21 -6.08
C PHE A 61 -10.96 -19.41 -5.37
N ALA A 62 -11.06 -20.62 -5.93
CA ALA A 62 -10.43 -21.81 -5.37
C ALA A 62 -8.91 -21.76 -5.51
N ASN A 63 -8.42 -21.14 -6.59
CA ASN A 63 -7.01 -20.86 -6.79
C ASN A 63 -6.48 -19.89 -5.74
N GLN A 64 -7.20 -18.79 -5.46
CA GLN A 64 -6.82 -17.82 -4.43
C GLN A 64 -6.78 -18.42 -3.03
N LEU A 65 -7.76 -19.26 -2.66
CA LEU A 65 -7.77 -19.94 -1.35
C LEU A 65 -6.55 -20.87 -1.20
N LYS A 66 -6.28 -21.69 -2.22
CA LYS A 66 -5.14 -22.60 -2.19
C LYS A 66 -3.79 -21.88 -2.20
N LEU A 67 -3.70 -20.76 -2.92
CA LEU A 67 -2.53 -19.87 -2.89
C LEU A 67 -2.25 -19.37 -1.47
N THR A 68 -3.28 -18.96 -0.71
CA THR A 68 -3.08 -18.47 0.67
C THR A 68 -2.65 -19.55 1.66
N GLU A 69 -3.01 -20.83 1.43
CA GLU A 69 -2.62 -21.94 2.31
C GLU A 69 -1.17 -22.41 2.08
N GLU A 70 -0.69 -22.32 0.83
CA GLU A 70 0.64 -22.81 0.43
C GLU A 70 1.71 -21.70 0.34
N GLN A 71 1.31 -20.43 0.55
CA GLN A 71 2.19 -19.27 0.43
C GLN A 71 3.36 -19.32 1.43
N VAL A 72 4.59 -19.39 0.91
CA VAL A 72 5.80 -19.38 1.74
C VAL A 72 6.26 -17.95 1.98
N ASN A 73 6.05 -17.05 1.02
CA ASN A 73 6.42 -15.66 1.15
C ASN A 73 5.21 -14.77 1.47
N GLN A 74 5.14 -14.22 2.69
CA GLN A 74 4.08 -13.28 3.11
C GLN A 74 4.56 -11.82 3.16
N THR A 75 5.66 -11.48 2.47
CA THR A 75 6.12 -10.10 2.43
C THR A 75 5.17 -9.21 1.64
N TYR A 76 5.19 -7.92 1.96
CA TYR A 76 4.37 -6.91 1.29
C TYR A 76 4.58 -6.90 -0.23
N GLU A 77 5.83 -6.97 -0.68
CA GLU A 77 6.19 -6.96 -2.10
C GLU A 77 5.63 -8.16 -2.85
N HIS A 78 5.56 -9.31 -2.18
CA HIS A 78 4.97 -10.50 -2.77
C HIS A 78 3.44 -10.44 -2.79
N GLN A 79 2.82 -9.77 -1.81
CA GLN A 79 1.35 -9.59 -1.75
C GLN A 79 0.82 -8.50 -2.69
N LEU A 80 1.64 -7.50 -3.00
CA LEU A 80 1.26 -6.35 -3.82
C LEU A 80 0.64 -6.72 -5.18
N PRO A 81 1.27 -7.57 -6.03
CA PRO A 81 0.75 -7.93 -7.35
C PRO A 81 -0.61 -8.62 -7.33
N PHE A 82 -0.96 -9.31 -6.23
CA PHE A 82 -2.25 -9.98 -6.10
C PHE A 82 -3.42 -9.01 -5.88
N HIS A 83 -3.12 -7.81 -5.42
CA HIS A 83 -4.12 -6.82 -5.05
C HIS A 83 -4.03 -5.53 -5.88
N MET A 84 -2.88 -5.26 -6.49
CA MET A 84 -2.58 -3.98 -7.15
C MET A 84 -1.63 -4.14 -8.35
N ASN A 85 -1.72 -3.20 -9.29
CA ASN A 85 -0.77 -3.10 -10.41
C ASN A 85 0.53 -2.45 -9.93
N VAL A 86 1.63 -3.22 -9.91
CA VAL A 86 2.95 -2.75 -9.44
C VAL A 86 3.48 -1.58 -10.27
N ASP A 87 3.34 -1.66 -11.60
CA ASP A 87 3.79 -0.63 -12.55
C ASP A 87 2.89 0.62 -12.59
N GLY A 88 1.84 0.66 -11.76
CA GLY A 88 0.87 1.74 -11.71
C GLY A 88 -0.20 1.68 -12.81
N ASN A 89 -0.98 2.75 -12.93
CA ASN A 89 -2.02 2.87 -13.95
C ASN A 89 -1.43 3.27 -15.31
N LYS A 90 -2.06 2.82 -16.40
CA LYS A 90 -1.65 3.19 -17.76
C LYS A 90 -1.77 4.71 -17.97
N LYS A 91 -0.65 5.37 -18.21
CA LYS A 91 -0.57 6.82 -18.45
C LYS A 91 -1.20 7.18 -19.80
N PRO A 92 -2.15 8.14 -19.85
CA PRO A 92 -2.70 8.61 -21.12
C PRO A 92 -1.66 9.43 -21.89
N VAL A 93 -1.67 9.27 -23.22
CA VAL A 93 -0.86 10.08 -24.14
C VAL A 93 -1.75 11.17 -24.71
N TYR A 94 -1.44 12.42 -24.38
CA TYR A 94 -2.12 13.59 -24.94
C TYR A 94 -1.37 14.11 -26.15
N SER A 95 -2.10 14.52 -27.18
CA SER A 95 -1.50 15.08 -28.39
C SER A 95 -1.03 16.52 -28.17
N SER A 96 -1.69 17.24 -27.27
CA SER A 96 -1.44 18.65 -26.99
C SER A 96 -1.42 18.97 -25.49
N ASN A 97 -0.76 20.06 -25.12
CA ASN A 97 -0.69 20.49 -23.72
C ASN A 97 -2.03 21.02 -23.19
N TRP A 98 -2.86 21.60 -24.06
CA TRP A 98 -4.17 22.12 -23.65
C TRP A 98 -5.14 20.98 -23.30
N GLU A 99 -5.11 19.85 -24.03
CA GLU A 99 -5.88 18.65 -23.69
C GLU A 99 -5.53 18.15 -22.28
N ARG A 100 -4.23 18.09 -21.97
CA ARG A 100 -3.75 17.71 -20.64
C ARG A 100 -4.24 18.71 -19.58
N ALA A 101 -4.18 20.00 -19.86
CA ALA A 101 -4.63 21.03 -18.93
C ALA A 101 -6.14 20.95 -18.67
N VAL A 102 -6.96 20.73 -19.71
CA VAL A 102 -8.40 20.52 -19.60
C VAL A 102 -8.69 19.24 -18.81
N ALA A 103 -8.00 18.14 -19.12
CA ALA A 103 -8.16 16.88 -18.39
C ALA A 103 -7.77 17.02 -16.91
N TYR A 104 -6.71 17.77 -16.61
CA TYR A 104 -6.30 18.08 -15.24
C TYR A 104 -7.35 18.92 -14.51
N HIS A 105 -7.83 19.98 -15.16
CA HIS A 105 -8.84 20.89 -14.61
C HIS A 105 -10.15 20.16 -14.24
N HIS A 106 -10.57 19.20 -15.08
CA HIS A 106 -11.77 18.39 -14.81
C HIS A 106 -11.50 17.17 -13.91
N GLY A 107 -10.30 17.00 -13.37
CA GLY A 107 -9.95 15.87 -12.49
C GLY A 107 -9.90 14.52 -13.21
N LEU A 108 -9.88 14.51 -14.55
CA LEU A 108 -9.73 13.31 -15.37
C LEU A 108 -8.27 12.86 -15.49
N TYR A 109 -7.33 13.79 -15.30
CA TYR A 109 -5.90 13.53 -15.31
C TYR A 109 -5.28 13.97 -13.99
N VAL A 110 -4.76 13.02 -13.23
CA VAL A 110 -4.00 13.30 -12.00
C VAL A 110 -2.62 12.65 -12.14
N PRO A 111 -1.53 13.43 -12.30
CA PRO A 111 -0.21 12.88 -12.63
C PRO A 111 0.30 11.89 -11.57
N GLU A 112 -0.06 12.09 -10.30
CA GLU A 112 0.29 11.22 -9.17
C GLU A 112 -0.29 9.80 -9.30
N THR A 113 -1.44 9.64 -9.96
CA THR A 113 -2.09 8.32 -10.13
C THR A 113 -1.40 7.37 -11.10
N TYR A 114 -0.43 7.88 -11.87
CA TYR A 114 0.32 7.12 -12.86
C TYR A 114 1.76 6.81 -12.41
N GLN A 115 2.05 6.99 -11.12
CA GLN A 115 3.32 6.59 -10.54
C GLN A 115 3.34 5.09 -10.22
N ALA A 116 4.53 4.52 -10.13
CA ALA A 116 4.70 3.14 -9.69
C ALA A 116 4.25 2.99 -8.22
N THR A 117 3.83 1.80 -7.82
CA THR A 117 3.45 1.55 -6.43
C THR A 117 4.65 1.66 -5.51
N LYS A 118 4.45 2.28 -4.34
CA LYS A 118 5.50 2.44 -3.31
C LYS A 118 5.95 1.09 -2.75
N THR A 119 7.23 0.97 -2.44
CA THR A 119 7.78 -0.19 -1.74
C THR A 119 7.43 -0.16 -0.25
N ALA A 120 7.63 -1.28 0.45
CA ALA A 120 7.40 -1.34 1.90
C ALA A 120 8.26 -0.33 2.67
N ASP A 121 9.50 -0.10 2.23
CA ASP A 121 10.43 0.79 2.88
C ASP A 121 10.06 2.26 2.65
N ASP A 122 9.65 2.62 1.44
CA ASP A 122 9.13 3.97 1.15
C ASP A 122 7.93 4.31 2.05
N ILE A 123 7.03 3.34 2.27
CA ILE A 123 5.87 3.51 3.16
C ILE A 123 6.34 3.70 4.61
N ARG A 124 7.31 2.91 5.08
CA ARG A 124 7.83 3.03 6.45
C ARG A 124 8.48 4.38 6.69
N LEU A 125 9.29 4.85 5.74
CA LEU A 125 9.94 6.16 5.80
C LEU A 125 8.91 7.28 5.81
N ALA A 126 7.93 7.24 4.91
CA ALA A 126 6.86 8.24 4.86
C ALA A 126 6.04 8.29 6.16
N VAL A 127 5.72 7.12 6.74
CA VAL A 127 4.97 7.03 8.00
C VAL A 127 5.79 7.52 9.19
N ALA A 128 7.10 7.22 9.22
CA ALA A 128 7.99 7.72 10.26
C ALA A 128 8.14 9.25 10.19
N ASP A 129 8.34 9.81 9.01
CA ASP A 129 8.41 11.26 8.81
C ASP A 129 7.11 11.96 9.21
N PHE A 130 5.96 11.34 8.91
CA PHE A 130 4.66 11.85 9.29
C PHE A 130 4.45 11.76 10.81
N SER A 131 4.79 10.63 11.44
CA SER A 131 4.62 10.45 12.88
C SER A 131 5.47 11.44 13.67
N GLU A 132 6.69 11.73 13.23
CA GLU A 132 7.52 12.77 13.85
C GLU A 132 6.88 14.17 13.77
N LYS A 133 6.31 14.53 12.61
CA LYS A 133 5.63 15.82 12.43
C LYS A 133 4.42 15.93 13.35
N VAL A 134 3.60 14.88 13.42
CA VAL A 134 2.43 14.82 14.30
C VAL A 134 2.85 14.89 15.78
N HIS A 135 3.91 14.18 16.17
CA HIS A 135 4.43 14.23 17.54
C HIS A 135 5.00 15.60 17.92
N LYS A 136 5.62 16.31 16.97
CA LYS A 136 6.14 17.67 17.17
C LYS A 136 5.01 18.71 17.27
N ASP A 137 3.92 18.55 16.52
CA ASP A 137 2.81 19.49 16.50
C ASP A 137 1.99 19.46 17.81
N SER A 138 1.55 18.28 18.25
CA SER A 138 0.69 18.14 19.43
C SER A 138 1.01 16.88 20.26
N PRO A 139 2.03 16.93 21.14
CA PRO A 139 2.48 15.75 21.88
C PRO A 139 1.43 15.18 22.85
N LYS A 140 0.55 16.05 23.36
CA LYS A 140 -0.52 15.73 24.31
C LYS A 140 -1.86 15.38 23.64
N ASP A 141 -1.90 15.34 22.32
CA ASP A 141 -3.12 14.91 21.63
C ASP A 141 -3.35 13.40 21.82
N ALA A 142 -4.56 13.04 22.21
CA ALA A 142 -5.00 11.65 22.33
C ALA A 142 -5.21 11.01 20.95
N CYS A 143 -5.60 11.81 19.95
CA CYS A 143 -6.04 11.34 18.65
C CYS A 143 -4.91 11.13 17.64
N LYS A 144 -3.68 11.54 17.99
CA LYS A 144 -2.49 11.49 17.12
C LYS A 144 -2.22 10.12 16.47
N TYR A 145 -2.39 9.02 17.21
CA TYR A 145 -2.11 7.68 16.66
C TYR A 145 -3.16 7.23 15.67
N LEU A 146 -4.42 7.68 15.82
CA LEU A 146 -5.47 7.41 14.85
C LEU A 146 -5.17 8.11 13.53
N GLN A 147 -4.66 9.35 13.59
CA GLN A 147 -4.21 10.09 12.41
C GLN A 147 -3.01 9.40 11.71
N ILE A 148 -2.05 8.90 12.49
CA ILE A 148 -0.91 8.14 11.96
C ILE A 148 -1.36 6.84 11.29
N GLU A 149 -2.29 6.11 11.90
CA GLU A 149 -2.82 4.85 11.35
C GLU A 149 -3.70 5.07 10.11
N GLU A 150 -4.44 6.18 10.04
CA GLU A 150 -5.11 6.59 8.81
C GLU A 150 -4.09 6.80 7.69
N PHE A 151 -3.05 7.61 7.94
CA PHE A 151 -2.00 7.87 6.97
C PHE A 151 -1.26 6.59 6.54
N ARG A 152 -0.94 5.72 7.50
CA ARG A 152 -0.33 4.41 7.24
C ARG A 152 -1.22 3.55 6.36
N CYS A 153 -2.50 3.46 6.68
CA CYS A 153 -3.46 2.69 5.89
C CYS A 153 -3.53 3.20 4.45
N LEU A 154 -3.61 4.52 4.24
CA LEU A 154 -3.64 5.12 2.91
C LEU A 154 -2.41 4.77 2.08
N ASN A 155 -1.21 4.81 2.67
CA ASN A 155 0.02 4.46 1.98
C ASN A 155 0.12 2.96 1.66
N VAL A 156 -0.29 2.09 2.60
CA VAL A 156 -0.31 0.63 2.37
C VAL A 156 -1.22 0.26 1.20
N TYR A 157 -2.37 0.94 1.08
CA TYR A 157 -3.31 0.74 -0.02
C TYR A 157 -3.07 1.65 -1.23
N GLN A 158 -1.88 2.26 -1.34
CA GLN A 158 -1.44 3.01 -2.51
C GLN A 158 -2.47 4.08 -2.94
N PHE A 159 -2.85 4.97 -2.01
CA PHE A 159 -3.87 6.00 -2.25
C PHE A 159 -3.59 6.89 -3.48
N GLU A 160 -2.31 7.05 -3.85
CA GLU A 160 -1.90 7.81 -5.03
C GLU A 160 -2.41 7.14 -6.32
N THR A 161 -2.25 5.83 -6.46
CA THR A 161 -2.69 5.10 -7.67
C THR A 161 -4.16 4.70 -7.60
N GLN A 162 -4.69 4.38 -6.42
CA GLN A 162 -6.04 3.88 -6.22
C GLN A 162 -6.76 4.55 -5.04
N PRO A 163 -7.11 5.85 -5.14
CA PRO A 163 -7.68 6.61 -4.04
C PRO A 163 -9.02 6.03 -3.54
N GLN A 164 -9.85 5.50 -4.45
CA GLN A 164 -11.17 4.95 -4.11
C GLN A 164 -11.09 3.67 -3.28
N VAL A 165 -10.11 2.81 -3.55
CA VAL A 165 -9.91 1.55 -2.80
C VAL A 165 -9.32 1.87 -1.43
N ALA A 166 -8.31 2.73 -1.38
CA ALA A 166 -7.69 3.19 -0.15
C ALA A 166 -8.72 3.86 0.77
N ALA A 167 -9.54 4.78 0.25
CA ALA A 167 -10.58 5.45 1.03
C ALA A 167 -11.56 4.46 1.66
N LYS A 168 -12.06 3.47 0.90
CA LYS A 168 -12.99 2.44 1.41
C LYS A 168 -12.39 1.64 2.57
N LYS A 169 -11.09 1.33 2.53
CA LYS A 169 -10.41 0.54 3.57
C LYS A 169 -10.05 1.40 4.79
N CYS A 170 -9.69 2.66 4.58
CA CYS A 170 -9.14 3.52 5.62
C CYS A 170 -10.18 4.43 6.29
N MET A 171 -11.40 4.53 5.74
CA MET A 171 -12.49 5.34 6.30
C MET A 171 -12.80 5.02 7.77
N LYS A 172 -12.53 3.78 8.22
CA LYS A 172 -12.69 3.40 9.63
C LYS A 172 -11.82 4.26 10.55
N TRP A 173 -10.57 4.54 10.17
CA TRP A 173 -9.63 5.29 11.00
C TRP A 173 -9.99 6.76 11.05
N TRP A 174 -10.43 7.30 9.92
CA TRP A 174 -10.96 8.65 9.86
C TRP A 174 -12.19 8.83 10.77
N ASN A 175 -13.12 7.87 10.79
CA ASN A 175 -14.28 7.91 11.66
C ASN A 175 -13.89 7.90 13.15
N GLU A 176 -12.97 7.00 13.53
CA GLU A 176 -12.45 6.96 14.91
C GLU A 176 -11.69 8.25 15.28
N LEU A 177 -10.95 8.83 14.34
CA LEU A 177 -10.29 10.12 14.53
C LEU A 177 -11.30 11.23 14.82
N GLN A 178 -12.39 11.32 14.04
CA GLN A 178 -13.44 12.31 14.26
C GLN A 178 -14.14 12.13 15.62
N ARG A 179 -14.41 10.89 16.02
CA ARG A 179 -14.97 10.57 17.34
C ARG A 179 -14.03 11.00 18.47
N CYS A 180 -12.75 10.65 18.35
CA CYS A 180 -11.74 11.03 19.33
C CYS A 180 -11.61 12.55 19.46
N GLN A 181 -11.62 13.30 18.35
CA GLN A 181 -11.57 14.76 18.37
C GLN A 181 -12.78 15.35 19.12
N TRP A 182 -13.96 14.79 18.90
CA TRP A 182 -15.15 15.16 19.67
C TRP A 182 -15.01 14.83 21.15
N ASP A 183 -14.52 13.64 21.50
CA ASP A 183 -14.35 13.23 22.91
C ASP A 183 -13.32 14.11 23.63
N GLN A 184 -12.22 14.47 22.96
CA GLN A 184 -11.21 15.35 23.52
C GLN A 184 -11.72 16.77 23.72
N THR A 185 -12.48 17.32 22.76
CA THR A 185 -13.11 18.65 22.89
C THR A 185 -14.16 18.65 23.99
N LYS A 186 -14.98 17.61 24.08
CA LYS A 186 -15.97 17.40 25.15
C LYS A 186 -15.30 17.38 26.53
N PHE A 187 -14.19 16.65 26.65
CA PHE A 187 -13.41 16.54 27.88
C PHE A 187 -12.79 17.89 28.28
N ASN A 188 -12.17 18.59 27.33
CA ASN A 188 -11.52 19.87 27.58
C ASN A 188 -12.51 20.99 27.91
N ALA A 189 -13.70 20.97 27.30
CA ALA A 189 -14.75 21.95 27.54
C ALA A 189 -15.61 21.62 28.79
N GLY A 190 -15.46 20.44 29.38
CA GLY A 190 -16.26 20.00 30.52
C GLY A 190 -17.74 19.76 30.19
N THR A 191 -18.07 19.49 28.92
CA THR A 191 -19.47 19.29 28.50
C THR A 191 -19.98 17.92 28.94
N THR A 192 -21.04 17.91 29.74
CA THR A 192 -21.70 16.71 30.26
C THR A 192 -23.20 16.76 30.01
N TYR A 193 -23.90 15.67 30.30
CA TYR A 193 -25.36 15.60 30.22
C TYR A 193 -25.91 15.03 31.54
N ILE A 194 -27.17 15.38 31.87
CA ILE A 194 -27.85 14.83 33.05
C ILE A 194 -28.37 13.45 32.69
N GLU A 195 -27.88 12.42 33.39
CA GLU A 195 -28.37 11.05 33.22
C GLU A 195 -29.75 10.87 33.89
N GLY A 196 -30.63 10.09 33.27
CA GLY A 196 -31.91 9.73 33.87
C GLY A 196 -31.77 8.77 35.06
N PRO A 197 -32.84 8.56 35.84
CA PRO A 197 -32.84 7.59 36.92
C PRO A 197 -32.59 6.17 36.39
N GLN A 198 -31.95 5.33 37.21
CA GLN A 198 -31.65 3.95 36.83
C GLN A 198 -32.94 3.17 36.53
N MET A 199 -32.98 2.53 35.35
CA MET A 199 -34.14 1.74 34.93
C MET A 199 -34.40 0.57 35.90
N ARG A 200 -35.66 0.39 36.31
CA ARG A 200 -36.08 -0.66 37.27
C ARG A 200 -35.69 -2.09 36.85
N ARG A 201 -35.62 -2.35 35.54
CA ARG A 201 -35.18 -3.63 34.96
C ARG A 201 -33.90 -3.48 34.14
N ARG A 202 -32.86 -2.86 34.70
CA ARG A 202 -31.54 -2.78 34.04
C ARG A 202 -30.87 -4.15 33.90
N ARG A 203 -31.03 -5.02 34.90
CA ARG A 203 -30.51 -6.39 34.85
C ARG A 203 -31.51 -7.28 34.12
N PRO A 204 -31.07 -8.12 33.16
CA PRO A 204 -31.96 -9.10 32.52
C PRO A 204 -32.48 -10.13 33.52
N TYR A 205 -31.66 -10.46 34.52
CA TYR A 205 -31.95 -11.45 35.55
C TYR A 205 -31.36 -11.03 36.90
N ILE A 206 -31.99 -11.44 38.00
CA ILE A 206 -31.65 -10.96 39.35
C ILE A 206 -30.21 -11.27 39.76
N PHE A 207 -29.71 -12.44 39.37
CA PHE A 207 -28.34 -12.89 39.66
C PHE A 207 -27.31 -12.43 38.62
N TYR A 208 -27.73 -11.77 37.54
CA TYR A 208 -26.80 -11.27 36.54
C TYR A 208 -25.97 -10.12 37.12
N PRO A 209 -24.64 -10.13 37.00
CA PRO A 209 -23.77 -9.09 37.54
C PRO A 209 -24.06 -7.75 36.86
N ASP A 210 -24.02 -6.68 37.65
CA ASP A 210 -24.30 -5.34 37.18
C ASP A 210 -23.01 -4.58 36.93
N PHE A 211 -22.42 -4.79 35.75
CA PHE A 211 -21.22 -4.07 35.34
C PHE A 211 -21.50 -2.57 35.33
N LYS A 212 -20.68 -1.82 36.08
CA LYS A 212 -20.73 -0.35 36.07
C LYS A 212 -19.86 0.13 34.92
N TYR A 213 -20.44 0.95 34.05
CA TYR A 213 -19.75 1.62 32.97
C TYR A 213 -19.60 3.09 33.34
N ALA A 214 -18.46 3.67 32.98
CA ALA A 214 -18.15 5.08 33.18
C ALA A 214 -18.70 5.95 32.04
#